data_AF-A0A5U8JBZ5-F1
#
_entry.id   AF-A0A5U8JBZ5-F1
#
_cell.length_a   1.000
_cell.length_b   1.000
_cell.length_c   1.000
_cell.angle_alpha   90.00
_cell.angle_beta   90.00
_cell.angle_gamma   90.00
#
_symmetry.space_group_name_H-M   'P 1'
#
loop_
_entity.id
_entity.type
_entity.pdbx_description
1 polymer ?
#
loop_
_entity_poly.entity_id
_entity_poly.type
_entity_poly.pdbx_seq_one_letter_code
_entity_poly.pdbx_strand_id
1 'polypeptide(L)'
;MVSSLYLYKCVVICNYCGFIPQMQEVFVEDLHTRLKEELARCGLSAAKTAQLIGEVSSQGLRDVLGGRKRLSAEMLAVIAKNTPIDPLYVLMGVRSTPYGSVNNADEAEMLAEYREGDEAARDAARYTLTRVSGKKREAS
;
A
#
# COMPACT_ATOMS: atom_id res chain seq x y z
N MET A 1 36.94 -8.97 -1.16
CA MET A 1 36.05 -9.97 -0.53
C MET A 1 35.55 -9.41 0.79
N VAL A 2 34.21 -9.26 0.89
CA VAL A 2 33.33 -9.18 2.08
C VAL A 2 33.58 -8.01 3.05
N SER A 3 32.88 -6.89 2.90
CA SER A 3 31.58 -6.52 3.52
C SER A 3 31.71 -6.05 4.98
N SER A 4 31.84 -4.73 5.14
CA SER A 4 31.71 -4.04 6.43
C SER A 4 30.24 -3.77 6.71
N LEU A 5 29.61 -4.65 7.50
CA LEU A 5 28.24 -4.50 8.00
C LEU A 5 28.15 -3.29 8.94
N TYR A 6 27.56 -2.20 8.47
CA TYR A 6 27.06 -1.14 9.34
C TYR A 6 25.66 -1.52 9.83
N LEU A 7 25.64 -2.33 10.89
CA LEU A 7 24.44 -2.69 11.65
C LEU A 7 24.04 -1.51 12.55
N TYR A 8 23.25 -0.57 12.04
CA TYR A 8 22.63 0.45 12.89
C TYR A 8 21.40 -0.15 13.60
N LYS A 9 21.67 -0.85 14.71
CA LYS A 9 20.66 -1.30 15.68
C LYS A 9 20.18 -0.10 16.50
N CYS A 10 19.10 0.55 16.08
CA CYS A 10 18.31 1.40 16.96
C CYS A 10 17.43 0.52 17.84
N VAL A 11 17.94 0.13 19.00
CA VAL A 11 17.19 -0.60 20.03
C VAL A 11 16.38 0.42 20.83
N VAL A 12 15.12 0.63 20.46
CA VAL A 12 14.16 1.32 21.34
C VAL A 12 13.63 0.27 22.31
N ILE A 13 14.18 0.25 23.52
CA ILE A 13 13.68 -0.61 24.61
C ILE A 13 12.40 0.04 25.16
N CYS A 14 11.23 -0.42 24.70
CA CYS A 14 9.96 -0.13 25.35
C CYS A 14 9.67 -1.23 26.36
N ASN A 15 9.70 -0.89 27.65
CA ASN A 15 9.73 -1.83 28.77
C ASN A 15 8.34 -2.13 29.37
N TYR A 16 7.28 -2.14 28.55
CA TYR A 16 5.93 -2.46 29.00
C TYR A 16 5.13 -3.21 27.92
N CYS A 17 4.45 -4.28 28.36
CA CYS A 17 3.47 -5.11 27.65
C CYS A 17 4.01 -6.16 26.66
N GLY A 18 3.84 -7.44 27.07
CA GLY A 18 4.09 -8.64 26.28
C GLY A 18 3.09 -8.87 25.15
N PHE A 19 3.11 -7.99 24.16
CA PHE A 19 2.58 -8.25 22.84
C PHE A 19 3.77 -8.15 21.91
N ILE A 20 4.21 -9.27 21.33
CA ILE A 20 5.20 -9.26 20.26
C ILE A 20 4.39 -8.96 18.99
N PRO A 21 4.27 -7.69 18.52
CA PRO A 21 3.80 -7.50 17.16
C PRO A 21 4.82 -8.21 16.27
N GLN A 22 4.33 -8.97 15.30
CA GLN A 22 5.16 -9.49 14.22
C GLN A 22 6.01 -8.32 13.71
N MET A 23 7.31 -8.38 13.96
CA MET A 23 8.27 -7.47 13.36
C MET A 23 8.23 -7.79 11.87
N GLN A 24 7.34 -7.12 11.15
CA GLN A 24 7.37 -7.08 9.71
C GLN A 24 8.61 -6.24 9.38
N GLU A 25 9.75 -6.92 9.26
CA GLU A 25 10.96 -6.33 8.70
C GLU A 25 10.58 -5.81 7.32
N VAL A 26 10.34 -4.49 7.20
CA VAL A 26 10.21 -3.85 5.90
C VAL A 26 11.63 -3.88 5.31
N PHE A 27 11.98 -5.00 4.69
CA PHE A 27 13.22 -5.12 3.95
C PHE A 27 13.18 -4.06 2.86
N VAL A 28 13.90 -2.96 3.09
CA VAL A 28 14.10 -1.86 2.13
C VAL A 28 14.66 -2.40 0.81
N GLU A 29 15.30 -3.57 0.86
CA GLU A 29 15.86 -4.28 -0.28
C GLU A 29 14.82 -4.69 -1.33
N ASP A 30 13.52 -4.77 -1.00
CA ASP A 30 12.49 -5.26 -1.92
C ASP A 30 11.58 -4.16 -2.53
N LEU A 31 11.93 -2.88 -2.33
CA LEU A 31 11.16 -1.75 -2.90
C LEU A 31 11.13 -1.79 -4.44
N HIS A 32 12.23 -2.19 -5.07
CA HIS A 32 12.34 -2.25 -6.52
C HIS A 32 11.48 -3.38 -7.13
N THR A 33 11.40 -4.53 -6.46
CA THR A 33 10.53 -5.65 -6.83
C THR A 33 9.06 -5.25 -6.72
N ARG A 34 8.65 -4.66 -5.58
CA ARG A 34 7.27 -4.20 -5.38
C ARG A 34 6.86 -3.11 -6.38
N LEU A 35 7.77 -2.20 -6.72
CA LEU A 35 7.52 -1.22 -7.79
C LEU A 35 7.34 -1.91 -9.15
N LYS A 36 8.16 -2.92 -9.46
CA LYS A 36 8.06 -3.69 -10.70
C LYS A 36 6.72 -4.43 -10.81
N GLU A 37 6.27 -5.03 -9.72
CA GLU A 37 4.95 -5.66 -9.62
C GLU A 37 3.82 -4.65 -9.84
N GLU A 38 3.90 -3.47 -9.23
CA GLU A 38 2.89 -2.42 -9.43
C GLU A 38 2.83 -1.92 -10.87
N LEU A 39 3.99 -1.70 -11.49
CA LEU A 39 4.02 -1.31 -12.89
C LEU A 39 3.42 -2.40 -13.78
N ALA A 40 3.76 -3.67 -13.52
CA ALA A 40 3.19 -4.80 -14.26
C ALA A 40 1.66 -4.89 -14.08
N ARG A 41 1.14 -4.72 -12.86
CA ARG A 41 -0.30 -4.68 -12.57
C ARG A 41 -1.02 -3.57 -13.34
N CYS A 42 -0.39 -2.40 -13.44
CA CYS A 42 -0.92 -1.26 -14.19
C CYS A 42 -0.74 -1.39 -15.71
N GLY A 43 -0.14 -2.48 -16.22
CA GLY A 43 0.16 -2.64 -17.64
C GLY A 43 1.19 -1.63 -18.17
N LEU A 44 2.08 -1.15 -17.30
CA LEU A 44 3.10 -0.16 -17.62
C LEU A 44 4.47 -0.81 -17.81
N SER A 45 5.12 -0.48 -18.93
CA SER A 45 6.52 -0.81 -19.17
C SER A 45 7.43 0.29 -18.63
N ALA A 46 8.69 -0.02 -18.33
CA ALA A 46 9.67 0.98 -17.91
C ALA A 46 9.82 2.14 -18.92
N ALA A 47 9.68 1.86 -20.22
CA ALA A 47 9.74 2.90 -21.25
C ALA A 47 8.52 3.83 -21.18
N LYS A 48 7.32 3.26 -21.03
CA LYS A 48 6.08 4.04 -20.90
C LYS A 48 6.05 4.85 -19.61
N THR A 49 6.51 4.27 -18.49
CA THR A 49 6.62 4.99 -17.22
C THR A 49 7.62 6.14 -17.31
N ALA A 50 8.80 5.93 -17.90
CA ALA A 50 9.80 6.98 -18.09
C ALA A 50 9.24 8.17 -18.91
N GLN A 51 8.47 7.87 -19.96
CA GLN A 51 7.77 8.88 -20.75
C GLN A 51 6.73 9.65 -19.91
N LEU A 52 5.94 8.95 -19.09
CA LEU A 52 4.90 9.57 -18.25
C LEU A 52 5.48 10.46 -17.14
N ILE A 53 6.67 10.16 -16.64
CA ILE A 53 7.36 11.01 -15.65
C ILE A 53 8.19 12.14 -16.28
N GLY A 54 8.22 12.25 -17.62
CA GLY A 54 8.98 13.27 -18.33
C GLY A 54 10.49 13.03 -18.38
N GLU A 55 10.95 11.80 -18.12
CA GLU A 55 12.36 11.44 -18.29
C GLU A 55 12.71 11.21 -19.76
N VAL A 56 13.86 11.73 -20.18
CA VAL A 56 14.38 11.61 -21.56
C VAL A 56 14.82 10.18 -21.89
N SER A 57 15.22 9.39 -20.87
CA SER A 57 15.73 8.03 -21.05
C SER A 57 15.16 7.08 -20.01
N SER A 58 14.70 5.91 -20.45
CA SER A 58 14.22 4.86 -19.54
C SER A 58 15.33 4.11 -18.78
N GLN A 59 16.60 4.44 -19.02
CA GLN A 59 17.73 3.73 -18.41
C GLN A 59 17.76 3.91 -16.88
N GLY A 60 17.52 5.13 -16.40
CA GLY A 60 17.49 5.42 -14.96
C GLY A 60 16.44 4.58 -14.22
N LEU A 61 15.23 4.50 -14.77
CA LEU A 61 14.16 3.67 -14.21
C LEU A 61 14.49 2.17 -14.30
N ARG A 62 15.09 1.70 -15.40
CA ARG A 62 15.52 0.28 -15.53
C ARG A 62 16.57 -0.10 -14.50
N ASP A 63 17.48 0.81 -14.16
CA ASP A 63 18.49 0.58 -13.12
C ASP A 63 17.87 0.50 -11.73
N VAL A 64 16.82 1.28 -11.47
CA VAL A 64 16.03 1.18 -10.24
C VAL A 64 15.29 -0.15 -10.19
N LEU A 65 14.54 -0.50 -11.24
CA LEU A 65 13.79 -1.76 -11.31
C LEU A 65 14.67 -3.01 -11.29
N GLY A 66 15.93 -2.89 -11.71
CA GLY A 66 16.93 -3.95 -11.65
C GLY A 66 17.72 -3.99 -10.33
N GLY A 67 17.39 -3.15 -9.35
CA GLY A 67 18.07 -3.09 -8.06
C GLY A 67 19.49 -2.49 -8.09
N ARG A 68 19.95 -2.02 -9.26
CA ARG A 68 21.27 -1.39 -9.43
C ARG A 68 21.31 0.01 -8.83
N LYS A 69 20.17 0.70 -8.80
CA LYS A 69 19.99 2.02 -8.19
C LYS A 69 18.88 1.93 -7.14
N ARG A 70 19.08 2.57 -5.98
CA ARG A 70 18.02 2.68 -4.97
C ARG A 70 16.88 3.56 -5.49
N LEU A 71 15.65 3.13 -5.25
CA LEU A 71 14.46 3.94 -5.45
C LEU A 71 14.47 5.10 -4.45
N SER A 72 14.57 6.35 -4.93
CA SER A 72 14.43 7.52 -4.07
C SER A 72 12.95 7.83 -3.82
N ALA A 73 12.66 8.45 -2.68
CA ALA A 73 11.30 8.90 -2.35
C ALA A 73 10.78 9.92 -3.37
N GLU A 74 11.64 10.80 -3.87
CA GLU A 74 11.32 11.77 -4.92
C GLU A 74 10.89 11.07 -6.22
N MET A 75 11.65 10.05 -6.66
CA MET A 75 11.31 9.31 -7.87
C MET A 75 9.99 8.56 -7.70
N LEU A 76 9.75 7.93 -6.55
CA LEU A 76 8.48 7.27 -6.25
C LEU A 76 7.31 8.27 -6.29
N ALA A 77 7.49 9.46 -5.71
CA ALA A 77 6.46 10.51 -5.72
C ALA A 77 6.12 10.98 -7.15
N VAL A 78 7.13 11.18 -8.00
CA VAL A 78 6.92 11.57 -9.41
C VAL A 78 6.22 10.45 -10.18
N ILE A 79 6.60 9.18 -9.98
CA ILE A 79 5.93 8.04 -10.63
C ILE A 79 4.47 7.95 -10.16
N ALA A 80 4.22 8.01 -8.85
CA ALA A 80 2.87 7.92 -8.29
C ALA A 80 1.95 9.07 -8.73
N LYS A 81 2.51 10.27 -8.95
CA LYS A 81 1.75 11.42 -9.46
C LYS A 81 1.29 11.23 -10.90
N ASN A 82 2.07 10.53 -11.72
CA ASN A 82 1.85 10.43 -13.18
C ASN A 82 1.36 9.05 -13.63
N THR A 83 1.18 8.09 -12.71
CA THR A 83 0.77 6.71 -13.02
C THR A 83 -0.20 6.17 -11.96
N PRO A 84 -1.05 5.19 -12.28
CA PRO A 84 -2.04 4.63 -11.34
C PRO A 84 -1.44 3.59 -10.36
N ILE A 85 -0.16 3.72 -10.03
CA ILE A 85 0.49 2.82 -9.07
C ILE A 85 0.07 3.16 -7.64
N ASP A 86 0.09 2.16 -6.75
CA ASP A 86 -0.10 2.37 -5.32
C ASP A 86 1.26 2.57 -4.61
N PRO A 87 1.66 3.81 -4.25
CA PRO A 87 2.93 4.05 -3.56
C PRO A 87 2.95 3.44 -2.14
N LEU A 88 1.78 3.25 -1.51
CA LEU A 88 1.67 2.63 -0.19
C LEU A 88 2.01 1.14 -0.26
N TYR A 89 1.57 0.45 -1.30
CA TYR A 89 2.01 -0.91 -1.57
C TYR A 89 3.53 -0.99 -1.79
N VAL A 90 4.10 -0.08 -2.58
CA VAL A 90 5.55 -0.08 -2.84
C VAL A 90 6.33 0.05 -1.53
N LEU A 91 5.91 0.95 -0.63
CA LEU A 91 6.60 1.19 0.64
C LEU A 91 6.33 0.11 1.70
N MET A 92 5.07 -0.29 1.87
CA MET A 92 4.64 -1.12 3.00
C MET A 92 4.41 -2.60 2.63
N GLY A 93 4.31 -2.91 1.33
CA GLY A 93 4.03 -4.28 0.86
C GLY A 93 2.57 -4.69 1.04
N VAL A 94 1.73 -3.79 1.56
CA VAL A 94 0.30 -4.01 1.78
C VAL A 94 -0.46 -3.05 0.87
N ARG A 95 -1.39 -3.61 0.09
CA ARG A 95 -2.21 -2.80 -0.82
C ARG A 95 -3.19 -1.96 -0.02
N SER A 96 -3.25 -0.67 -0.33
CA SER A 96 -4.33 0.18 0.15
C SER A 96 -5.62 -0.34 -0.46
N THR A 97 -6.53 -0.88 0.35
CA THR A 97 -7.89 -1.12 -0.14
C THR A 97 -8.60 0.23 -0.25
N PRO A 98 -9.43 0.46 -1.28
CA PRO A 98 -10.19 1.70 -1.41
C PRO A 98 -11.15 1.95 -0.23
N TYR A 99 -11.36 0.95 0.62
CA TYR A 99 -12.21 1.01 1.82
C TYR A 99 -11.42 1.14 3.12
N GLY A 100 -10.09 1.34 3.04
CA GLY A 100 -9.20 1.39 4.20
C GLY A 100 -8.89 0.02 4.79
N SER A 101 -8.13 0.00 5.88
CA SER A 101 -7.98 -1.18 6.73
C SER A 101 -9.03 -1.11 7.83
N VAL A 102 -9.68 -2.25 8.11
CA VAL A 102 -10.62 -2.36 9.22
C VAL A 102 -9.81 -2.34 10.51
N ASN A 103 -9.87 -1.23 11.23
CA ASN A 103 -8.97 -0.96 12.36
C ASN A 103 -9.64 -1.12 13.73
N ASN A 104 -10.94 -1.45 13.77
CA ASN A 104 -11.67 -1.69 15.01
C ASN A 104 -12.44 -3.02 14.95
N ALA A 105 -12.68 -3.62 16.12
CA ALA A 105 -13.30 -4.95 16.24
C ALA A 105 -14.75 -4.95 15.75
N ASP A 106 -15.53 -3.93 16.10
CA ASP A 106 -16.95 -3.83 15.75
C ASP A 106 -17.18 -3.76 14.24
N GLU A 107 -16.34 -3.01 13.52
CA GLU A 107 -16.37 -2.92 12.05
C GLU A 107 -15.91 -4.24 11.40
N ALA A 108 -14.96 -4.94 12.02
CA ALA A 108 -14.52 -6.25 11.53
C ALA A 108 -15.61 -7.30 11.66
N GLU A 109 -16.33 -7.32 12.79
CA GLU A 109 -17.47 -8.18 13.04
C GLU A 109 -18.62 -7.88 12.06
N MET A 110 -19.00 -6.61 11.92
CA MET A 110 -20.03 -6.19 10.96
C MET A 110 -19.69 -6.62 9.52
N LEU A 111 -18.42 -6.48 9.12
CA LEU A 111 -17.98 -6.88 7.78
C LEU A 111 -17.92 -8.40 7.61
N ALA A 112 -17.61 -9.16 8.66
CA ALA A 112 -17.67 -10.62 8.62
C ALA A 112 -19.11 -11.08 8.40
N GLU A 113 -20.05 -10.56 9.19
CA GLU A 113 -21.48 -10.86 9.03
C GLU A 113 -22.01 -10.48 7.64
N TYR A 114 -21.63 -9.32 7.11
CA TYR A 114 -22.03 -8.89 5.76
C TYR A 114 -21.49 -9.82 4.65
N ARG A 115 -20.27 -10.34 4.82
CA ARG A 115 -19.63 -11.23 3.83
C ARG A 115 -20.19 -12.64 3.88
N GLU A 116 -20.48 -13.15 5.07
CA GLU A 116 -21.03 -14.49 5.30
C GLU A 116 -22.54 -14.55 5.04
N GLY A 117 -23.24 -13.42 5.17
CA GLY A 117 -24.68 -13.30 4.96
C GLY A 117 -25.12 -13.66 3.53
N ASP A 118 -26.39 -14.05 3.41
CA ASP A 118 -27.03 -14.25 2.11
C ASP A 118 -27.41 -12.91 1.43
N GLU A 119 -28.01 -12.96 0.25
CA GLU A 119 -28.35 -11.74 -0.49
C GLU A 119 -29.40 -10.89 0.24
N ALA A 120 -30.31 -11.52 1.00
CA ALA A 120 -31.32 -10.82 1.78
C ALA A 120 -30.66 -10.05 2.95
N ALA A 121 -29.70 -10.66 3.64
CA ALA A 121 -28.93 -10.01 4.69
C ALA A 121 -28.10 -8.83 4.15
N ARG A 122 -27.45 -9.01 2.99
CA ARG A 122 -26.69 -7.93 2.34
C ARG A 122 -27.58 -6.78 1.89
N ASP A 123 -28.77 -7.06 1.35
CA ASP A 123 -29.72 -6.03 0.94
C ASP A 123 -30.28 -5.25 2.14
N ALA A 124 -30.63 -5.94 3.23
CA ALA A 124 -31.06 -5.30 4.48
C ALA A 124 -30.00 -4.36 5.06
N ALA A 125 -28.72 -4.77 5.03
CA ALA A 125 -27.60 -3.93 5.45
C ALA A 125 -27.49 -2.66 4.57
N ARG A 126 -27.56 -2.80 3.24
CA ARG A 126 -27.51 -1.66 2.29
C ARG A 126 -28.69 -0.70 2.47
N TYR A 127 -29.89 -1.23 2.64
CA TYR A 127 -31.09 -0.45 2.88
C TYR A 127 -30.95 0.40 4.15
N THR A 128 -30.50 -0.22 5.24
CA THR A 128 -30.35 0.44 6.54
C THR A 128 -29.33 1.57 6.48
N LEU A 129 -28.16 1.32 5.89
CA LEU A 129 -27.11 2.32 5.74
C LEU A 129 -27.54 3.50 4.85
N THR A 130 -28.23 3.22 3.74
CA THR A 130 -28.76 4.25 2.84
C THR A 130 -29.78 5.15 3.55
N ARG A 131 -30.72 4.55 4.29
CA ARG A 131 -31.78 5.27 5.02
C ARG A 131 -31.20 6.19 6.09
N VAL A 132 -30.24 5.71 6.89
CA VAL A 132 -29.62 6.52 7.94
C VAL A 132 -28.79 7.66 7.33
N SER A 133 -28.08 7.39 6.23
CA SER A 133 -27.31 8.41 5.51
C SER A 133 -28.17 9.52 4.92
N GLY A 134 -29.38 9.18 4.41
CA GLY A 134 -30.35 10.15 3.91
C GLY A 134 -30.82 11.12 5.00
N LYS A 135 -31.22 10.60 6.16
CA LYS A 135 -31.66 11.41 7.32
C LYS A 135 -30.59 12.39 7.81
N LYS A 136 -29.32 11.99 7.76
CA LYS A 136 -28.19 12.84 8.16
C LYS A 136 -28.03 14.06 7.24
N ARG A 137 -28.36 13.93 5.95
CA ARG A 137 -28.28 15.03 4.96
C ARG A 137 -29.45 16.01 5.07
N GLU A 138 -30.60 15.56 5.54
CA GLU A 138 -31.77 16.42 5.77
C GLU A 138 -31.66 17.22 7.08
N ALA A 139 -30.81 16.76 8.00
CA ALA A 139 -30.57 17.39 9.30
C ALA A 139 -29.33 18.30 9.35
N SER A 140 -28.61 18.48 8.23
CA SER A 140 -27.48 19.40 8.05
C SER A 140 -27.83 20.48 7.04
#